data_AF-A0A840V4B4-F1
#
_entry.id   AF-A0A840V4B4-F1
#
_cell.length_a   1.000
_cell.length_b   1.000
_cell.length_c   1.000
_cell.angle_alpha   90.00
_cell.angle_beta   90.00
_cell.angle_gamma   90.00
#
_symmetry.space_group_name_H-M   'P 1'
#
loop_
_entity.id
_entity.type
_entity.pdbx_description
1 polymer ?
#
loop_
_entity_poly.entity_id
_entity_poly.type
_entity_poly.pdbx_seq_one_letter_code
_entity_poly.pdbx_strand_id
1 'polypeptide(L)'
;MDVIAYNPQKGRLETITAHYNEGTTTWFDGTRNPESVRMITDLEGNLLITLGGWNYPVIIYDVTRKSINYNRKMAGKLYKQALL
;
A
#
# COMPACT_ATOMS: atom_id res chain seq x y z
N MET A 1 12.04 -5.58 6.09
CA MET A 1 12.81 -4.84 5.07
C MET A 1 12.49 -3.38 5.25
N ASP A 2 13.49 -2.51 5.17
CA ASP A 2 13.26 -1.06 5.28
C ASP A 2 12.85 -0.47 3.95
N VAL A 3 11.85 0.42 3.97
CA VAL A 3 11.16 0.92 2.79
C VAL A 3 10.93 2.42 2.87
N ILE A 4 11.31 3.07 1.77
CA ILE A 4 10.84 4.33 1.19
C ILE A 4 9.34 4.60 1.13
N ALA A 5 8.61 5.00 2.18
CA ALA A 5 7.15 5.20 2.07
C ALA A 5 6.71 6.67 2.22
N TYR A 6 5.72 7.10 1.43
CA TYR A 6 5.05 8.38 1.64
C TYR A 6 4.00 8.26 2.73
N ASN A 7 4.04 9.19 3.69
CA ASN A 7 3.07 9.35 4.76
C ASN A 7 2.20 10.59 4.48
N PRO A 8 0.97 10.41 3.97
CA PRO A 8 0.10 11.53 3.65
C PRO A 8 -0.32 12.37 4.85
N GLN A 9 -0.53 11.74 6.02
CA GLN A 9 -0.91 12.46 7.23
C GLN A 9 0.18 13.41 7.73
N LYS A 10 1.44 13.10 7.45
CA LYS A 10 2.60 13.93 7.83
C LYS A 10 3.15 14.76 6.67
N GLY A 11 2.63 14.57 5.45
CA GLY A 11 3.10 15.25 4.25
C GLY A 11 4.58 14.99 3.91
N ARG A 12 5.14 13.82 4.26
CA ARG A 12 6.58 13.52 4.06
C ARG A 12 6.87 12.06 3.80
N LEU A 13 8.06 11.78 3.26
CA LEU A 13 8.61 10.43 3.16
C LEU A 13 9.14 9.97 4.52
N GLU A 14 8.94 8.70 4.85
CA GLU A 14 9.43 8.05 6.06
C GLU A 14 10.03 6.68 5.71
N THR A 15 11.08 6.28 6.45
CA THR A 15 11.59 4.91 6.39
C THR A 15 10.78 4.07 7.36
N ILE A 16 10.14 3.02 6.85
CA ILE A 16 9.35 2.07 7.64
C ILE A 16 9.91 0.66 7.50
N THR A 17 9.71 -0.18 8.51
CA THR A 17 9.98 -1.61 8.40
C THR A 17 8.72 -2.33 7.93
N ALA A 18 8.78 -2.93 6.73
CA ALA A 18 7.72 -3.76 6.17
C ALA A 18 8.15 -5.24 6.15
N HIS A 19 7.21 -6.13 6.45
CA HIS A 19 7.40 -7.57 6.34
C HIS A 19 6.63 -8.08 5.13
N TYR A 20 7.33 -8.58 4.13
CA TYR A 20 6.72 -9.12 2.92
C TYR A 20 6.71 -10.65 2.98
N ASN A 21 5.53 -11.24 3.21
CA ASN A 21 5.29 -12.68 3.16
C ASN A 21 3.81 -12.96 2.88
N GLU A 22 3.43 -14.22 2.72
CA GLU A 22 2.03 -14.60 2.42
C GLU A 22 1.03 -14.19 3.51
N GLY A 23 1.49 -14.16 4.76
CA GLY A 23 0.69 -13.78 5.92
C GLY A 23 0.41 -12.28 6.03
N THR A 24 1.28 -11.42 5.47
CA THR A 24 1.21 -9.94 5.59
C THR A 24 0.99 -9.22 4.27
N THR A 25 1.17 -9.88 3.13
CA THR A 25 1.13 -9.25 1.80
C THR A 25 0.18 -9.97 0.87
N THR A 26 -0.59 -9.20 0.10
CA THR A 26 -1.33 -9.71 -1.08
C THR A 26 -0.72 -9.11 -2.32
N TRP A 27 -0.23 -9.98 -3.21
CA TRP A 27 0.33 -9.64 -4.52
C TRP A 27 -0.75 -9.72 -5.58
N PHE A 28 -0.81 -8.73 -6.47
CA PHE A 28 -1.75 -8.69 -7.58
C PHE A 28 -0.99 -8.79 -8.90
N ASP A 29 -1.02 -9.98 -9.49
CA ASP A 29 -0.40 -10.22 -10.79
C ASP A 29 -1.26 -9.72 -11.96
N GLY A 30 -0.65 -9.67 -13.15
CA GLY A 30 -1.39 -9.55 -14.41
C GLY A 30 -1.77 -8.15 -14.88
N THR A 31 -1.23 -7.09 -14.27
CA THR A 31 -1.44 -5.70 -14.72
C THR A 31 -0.14 -5.06 -15.20
N ARG A 32 -0.14 -4.60 -16.45
CA ARG A 32 0.94 -3.77 -17.04
C ARG A 32 0.74 -2.27 -16.79
N ASN A 33 -0.35 -1.87 -16.16
CA ASN A 33 -0.63 -0.46 -15.89
C ASN A 33 0.16 0.00 -14.65
N PRO A 34 1.09 0.96 -14.77
CA PRO A 34 1.92 1.44 -13.65
C PRO A 34 1.08 2.09 -12.53
N GLU A 35 -0.10 2.61 -12.85
CA GLU A 35 -1.01 3.24 -11.89
C GLU A 35 -1.90 2.22 -11.14
N SER A 36 -1.78 0.92 -11.45
CA SER A 36 -2.54 -0.12 -10.75
C SER A 36 -1.82 -0.57 -9.49
N VAL A 37 -2.59 -0.89 -8.45
CA VAL A 37 -2.08 -1.49 -7.20
C VAL A 37 -1.44 -2.83 -7.53
N ARG A 38 -0.14 -2.94 -7.27
CA ARG A 38 0.67 -4.16 -7.44
C ARG A 38 0.60 -5.05 -6.21
N MET A 39 0.62 -4.45 -5.02
CA MET A 39 0.54 -5.19 -3.77
C MET A 39 0.01 -4.30 -2.65
N ILE A 40 -0.58 -4.96 -1.66
CA ILE A 40 -0.96 -4.37 -0.38
C ILE A 40 -0.29 -5.16 0.74
N THR A 41 0.23 -4.48 1.75
CA THR A 41 0.94 -5.10 2.88
C THR A 41 0.46 -4.51 4.20
N ASP A 42 0.14 -5.36 5.17
CA ASP A 42 -0.23 -4.91 6.52
C ASP A 42 1.00 -4.36 7.26
N LEU A 43 0.80 -3.26 8.00
CA LEU A 43 1.78 -2.58 8.83
C LEU A 43 1.16 -2.23 10.19
N GLU A 44 1.29 -3.08 11.21
CA GLU A 44 0.83 -2.80 12.60
C GLU A 44 -0.47 -1.96 12.68
N GLY A 45 -1.56 -2.46 12.09
CA GLY A 45 -2.87 -1.78 12.07
C GLY A 45 -3.13 -0.84 10.88
N ASN A 46 -2.13 -0.61 10.04
CA ASN A 46 -2.15 0.22 8.85
C ASN A 46 -1.91 -0.62 7.57
N LEU A 47 -2.07 0.02 6.41
CA LEU A 47 -1.93 -0.60 5.10
C LEU A 47 -0.88 0.15 4.27
N LEU A 48 0.11 -0.58 3.76
CA LEU A 48 1.01 -0.10 2.73
C LEU A 48 0.45 -0.45 1.36
N ILE A 49 0.23 0.55 0.51
CA ILE A 49 -0.20 0.34 -0.87
C ILE A 49 0.96 0.65 -1.81
N THR A 50 1.34 -0.32 -2.64
CA THR A 50 2.38 -0.18 -3.65
C THR A 50 1.78 -0.32 -5.05
N LEU A 51 2.06 0.65 -5.92
CA LEU A 51 1.64 0.62 -7.32
C LEU A 51 2.63 -0.16 -8.20
N GLY A 52 2.24 -0.44 -9.44
CA GLY A 52 3.11 -1.11 -10.42
C GLY A 52 4.24 -0.25 -10.96
N GLY A 53 4.11 1.07 -10.90
CA GLY A 53 5.09 2.05 -11.35
C GLY A 53 6.18 2.35 -10.30
N TRP A 54 6.85 3.48 -10.48
CA TRP A 54 7.99 3.92 -9.66
C TRP A 54 7.63 4.86 -8.51
N ASN A 55 6.33 4.98 -8.19
CA ASN A 55 5.86 5.80 -7.08
C ASN A 55 6.24 5.17 -5.74
N TYR A 56 6.52 6.01 -4.74
CA TYR A 56 6.70 5.54 -3.37
C TYR A 56 5.43 4.84 -2.89
N PRO A 57 5.55 3.70 -2.19
CA PRO A 57 4.44 3.12 -1.44
C PRO A 57 3.79 4.15 -0.51
N VAL A 58 2.47 4.08 -0.35
CA VAL A 58 1.70 5.03 0.48
C VAL A 58 1.15 4.32 1.71
N ILE A 59 1.32 4.95 2.87
CA ILE A 59 0.76 4.48 4.14
C ILE A 59 -0.68 4.96 4.26
N ILE A 60 -1.60 4.03 4.50
CA ILE A 60 -3.00 4.28 4.82
C ILE A 60 -3.26 3.86 6.27
N TYR A 61 -3.70 4.80 7.08
CA TYR A 61 -3.91 4.58 8.52
C TYR A 61 -5.22 3.84 8.79
N ASP A 62 -5.24 3.07 9.88
CA ASP A 62 -6.43 2.37 10.41
C ASP A 62 -7.14 1.45 9.41
N VAL A 63 -6.37 0.94 8.43
CA VAL A 63 -6.84 0.02 7.40
C VAL A 63 -5.91 -1.18 7.37
N THR A 64 -6.46 -2.37 7.18
CA THR A 64 -5.70 -3.60 6.93
C THR A 64 -6.14 -4.22 5.62
N ARG A 65 -5.37 -5.13 5.05
CA ARG A 65 -5.80 -5.91 3.87
C ARG A 65 -7.11 -6.62 4.14
N LYS A 66 -7.28 -7.15 5.36
CA LYS A 66 -8.51 -7.84 5.77
C LYS A 66 -9.72 -6.89 5.83
N SER A 67 -9.57 -5.66 6.34
CA SER A 67 -10.69 -4.71 6.40
C SER A 67 -11.18 -4.30 5.01
N ILE A 68 -10.31 -4.39 4.00
CA ILE A 68 -10.68 -4.18 2.59
C ILE A 68 -10.90 -5.49 1.82
N ASN A 69 -11.12 -6.62 2.49
CA ASN A 69 -11.31 -7.94 1.89
C ASN A 69 -10.28 -8.28 0.79
N TYR A 70 -9.02 -7.91 1.03
CA TYR A 70 -7.88 -8.14 0.14
C TYR A 70 -8.10 -7.57 -1.28
N ASN A 71 -8.94 -6.55 -1.43
CA ASN A 71 -9.48 -6.13 -2.71
C ASN A 71 -8.63 -5.03 -3.38
N ARG A 72 -8.05 -5.34 -4.54
CA ARG A 72 -7.25 -4.40 -5.35
C ARG A 72 -7.97 -3.10 -5.68
N LYS A 73 -9.25 -3.18 -6.04
CA LYS A 73 -10.05 -2.00 -6.44
C LYS A 73 -10.32 -1.08 -5.25
N MET A 74 -10.58 -1.65 -4.07
CA MET A 74 -10.74 -0.85 -2.84
C MET A 74 -9.44 -0.20 -2.42
N ALA A 75 -8.31 -0.93 -2.48
CA ALA A 75 -6.98 -0.35 -2.26
C ALA A 75 -6.71 0.83 -3.20
N GLY A 76 -7.01 0.69 -4.49
CA GLY A 76 -6.82 1.79 -5.46
C GLY A 76 -7.69 3.03 -5.19
N LYS A 77 -8.87 2.87 -4.59
CA LYS A 77 -9.71 4.00 -4.14
C LYS A 77 -9.09 4.71 -2.94
N LEU A 78 -8.66 3.95 -1.93
CA LEU A 78 -7.99 4.49 -0.74
C LEU A 78 -6.71 5.24 -1.10
N TYR A 79 -5.90 4.68 -2.00
CA TYR A 79 -4.69 5.33 -2.51
C TYR A 79 -5.00 6.71 -3.09
N LYS A 80 -6.02 6.82 -3.95
CA LYS A 80 -6.42 8.11 -4.54
C LYS A 80 -6.93 9.09 -3.49
N GLN A 81 -7.76 8.61 -2.54
CA GLN A 81 -8.29 9.46 -1.47
C GLN A 81 -7.19 10.00 -0.55
N ALA A 82 -6.13 9.24 -0.31
CA ALA A 82 -5.04 9.65 0.55
C ALA A 82 -4.09 10.67 -0.09
N LEU A 83 -4.16 10.87 -1.40
CA LEU A 83 -3.33 11.82 -2.15
C LEU A 83 -4.08 13.10 -2.58
N LEU A 84 -5.37 13.21 -2.21
CA LEU A 84 -6.16 14.44 -2.36
C LEU A 84 -5.96 15.32 -1.13
#